data_AF-A0A371G4H8-F1
#
_entry.id   AF-A0A371G4H8-F1
#
_cell.length_a   1.000
_cell.length_b   1.000
_cell.length_c   1.000
_cell.angle_alpha   90.00
_cell.angle_beta   90.00
_cell.angle_gamma   90.00
#
_symmetry.space_group_name_H-M   'P 1'
#
loop_
_entity.id
_entity.type
_entity.pdbx_description
1 polymer ?
#
loop_
_entity_poly.entity_id
_entity_poly.type
_entity_poly.pdbx_seq_one_letter_code
_entity_poly.pdbx_strand_id
1 'polypeptide(L)' 'MPLVELLKEYTDIFAWSYRDMLGLDTTIVEHKLPLIPNVVPVWQQLRRMKLEVALKIKEEVEKQWNAGFLAVAEYPQ' A
#
# COMPACT_ATOMS: atom_id res chain seq x y z
N MET A 1 2.14 33.03 -12.36
CA MET A 1 3.18 31.98 -12.25
C MET A 1 2.90 30.87 -13.24
N PRO A 2 3.86 30.49 -14.08
CA PRO A 2 3.84 29.26 -14.86
C PRO A 2 3.77 28.04 -13.93
N LEU A 3 3.09 26.97 -14.37
CA LEU A 3 2.87 25.75 -13.60
C LEU A 3 4.16 25.14 -13.03
N VAL A 4 5.26 25.20 -13.78
CA VAL A 4 6.54 24.62 -13.38
C VAL A 4 7.15 25.34 -12.16
N GLU A 5 6.96 26.66 -12.05
CA GLU A 5 7.44 27.41 -10.88
C GLU A 5 6.65 27.02 -9.63
N LEU A 6 5.33 26.87 -9.77
CA LEU A 6 4.45 26.45 -8.69
C LEU A 6 4.82 25.04 -8.17
N LEU A 7 5.05 24.08 -9.06
CA LEU A 7 5.41 22.71 -8.66
C LEU A 7 6.76 22.64 -7.94
N LYS A 8 7.70 23.53 -8.30
CA LYS A 8 9.00 23.64 -7.61
C LYS A 8 8.87 24.32 -6.26
N GLU A 9 8.05 25.36 -6.16
CA GLU A 9 7.76 26.06 -4.90
C GLU A 9 7.13 25.12 -3.87
N TYR A 10 6.21 24.27 -4.30
CA TYR A 10 5.46 23.33 -3.44
C TYR A 10 5.94 21.88 -3.58
N THR A 11 7.24 21.68 -3.82
CA THR A 11 7.80 20.33 -4.02
C THR A 11 7.65 19.42 -2.81
N ASP A 12 7.46 19.98 -1.62
CA ASP A 12 7.26 19.29 -0.34
C ASP A 12 5.80 18.94 -0.06
N ILE A 13 4.84 19.55 -0.77
CA ILE A 13 3.41 19.28 -0.62
C ILE A 13 3.00 17.98 -1.32
N PHE A 14 3.66 17.64 -2.43
CA PHE A 14 3.31 16.47 -3.23
C PHE A 14 4.12 15.24 -2.83
N ALA A 15 3.49 14.07 -2.99
CA ALA A 15 4.18 12.80 -2.85
C ALA A 15 4.83 12.37 -4.18
N TRP A 16 6.12 12.65 -4.34
CA TRP A 16 6.88 12.26 -5.53
C TRP A 16 7.31 10.79 -5.50
N SER A 17 7.34 10.20 -4.32
CA SER A 17 7.65 8.81 -4.07
C SER A 17 6.77 8.24 -2.95
N TYR A 18 6.77 6.91 -2.80
CA TYR A 18 6.07 6.26 -1.70
C TYR A 18 6.58 6.66 -0.31
N ARG A 19 7.84 7.12 -0.20
CA ARG A 19 8.40 7.58 1.08
C ARG A 19 7.76 8.88 1.56
N ASP A 20 7.24 9.67 0.64
CA ASP A 20 6.61 10.96 0.93
C ASP A 20 5.14 10.80 1.37
N MET A 21 4.59 9.59 1.23
CA MET A 21 3.23 9.23 1.61
C MET A 21 3.21 8.60 3.00
N LEU A 22 3.49 9.36 4.06
CA LEU A 22 3.61 8.84 5.44
C LEU A 22 2.31 8.28 6.05
N GLY A 23 1.21 8.26 5.30
CA GLY A 23 -0.10 7.80 5.77
C GLY A 23 -0.72 8.72 6.83
N LEU A 24 -1.86 8.32 7.36
CA LEU A 24 -2.47 8.94 8.54
C LEU A 24 -2.17 8.08 9.76
N ASP A 25 -2.06 8.71 10.92
CA ASP A 25 -1.93 7.99 12.18
C ASP A 25 -3.18 7.11 12.40
N THR A 26 -2.96 5.80 12.52
CA THR A 26 -4.02 4.79 12.67
C THR A 26 -4.76 4.92 14.00
N THR A 27 -4.21 5.63 14.99
CA THR A 27 -4.91 6.00 16.22
C THR A 27 -5.96 7.09 16.00
N ILE A 28 -5.82 7.89 14.95
CA ILE A 28 -6.74 8.97 14.59
C ILE A 28 -7.81 8.46 13.63
N VAL A 29 -7.41 7.79 12.55
CA VAL A 29 -8.32 7.27 11.52
C VAL A 29 -7.89 5.89 11.06
N GLU A 30 -8.78 4.92 11.23
CA GLU A 30 -8.67 3.59 10.63
C GLU A 30 -10.02 3.21 10.03
N HIS A 31 -9.99 2.60 8.84
CA HIS A 31 -11.19 2.04 8.23
C HIS A 31 -11.40 0.59 8.69
N LYS A 32 -12.59 0.31 9.24
CA LYS A 32 -13.01 -1.06 9.59
C LYS A 32 -14.01 -1.56 8.55
N LEU A 33 -13.62 -2.60 7.83
CA LEU A 33 -14.53 -3.30 6.94
C LEU A 33 -15.60 -4.02 7.78
N PRO A 34 -16.90 -3.80 7.52
CA PRO A 34 -17.95 -4.52 8.23
C PRO A 34 -17.91 -6.00 7.85
N LEU A 35 -17.75 -6.87 8.84
CA LEU A 35 -17.75 -8.32 8.66
C LEU A 35 -19.05 -8.92 9.18
N ILE A 36 -19.51 -9.98 8.52
CA ILE A 36 -20.62 -10.79 9.02
C ILE A 36 -20.09 -11.59 10.23
N PRO A 37 -20.75 -11.52 11.40
CA PRO A 37 -20.30 -12.25 12.58
C PRO A 37 -20.34 -13.76 12.35
N ASN A 38 -19.43 -14.49 13.00
CA ASN A 38 -19.33 -15.96 12.96
C ASN A 38 -19.03 -16.58 11.59
N VAL A 39 -18.51 -15.81 10.63
CA VAL A 39 -18.00 -16.35 9.37
C VAL A 39 -16.58 -16.84 9.56
N VAL A 40 -16.31 -18.07 9.08
CA VAL A 40 -14.97 -18.66 9.11
C VAL A 40 -14.13 -18.07 7.96
N PRO A 41 -12.86 -17.68 8.21
CA PRO A 41 -11.95 -17.24 7.15
C PRO A 41 -11.80 -18.29 6.05
N VAL A 42 -11.69 -17.85 4.80
CA VAL A 42 -11.51 -18.75 3.64
C VAL A 42 -10.11 -18.59 3.09
N TRP A 43 -9.31 -19.66 3.17
CA TRP A 43 -8.00 -19.73 2.56
C TRP A 43 -8.11 -19.85 1.03
N GLN A 44 -7.71 -18.79 0.32
CA GLN A 44 -7.68 -18.79 -1.14
C GLN A 44 -6.34 -19.32 -1.65
N GLN A 45 -6.39 -20.21 -2.64
CA GLN A 45 -5.18 -20.70 -3.29
C GLN A 45 -4.53 -19.61 -4.14
N LEU A 46 -3.20 -19.51 -4.05
CA LEU A 46 -2.42 -18.61 -4.90
C LEU A 46 -2.61 -18.97 -6.37
N ARG A 47 -2.88 -17.95 -7.19
CA ARG A 47 -3.04 -18.12 -8.63
C ARG A 47 -1.68 -18.15 -9.30
N ARG A 48 -1.51 -19.02 -10.30
CA ARG A 48 -0.32 -19.03 -11.15
C ARG A 48 -0.25 -17.74 -11.96
N MET A 49 0.91 -17.09 -11.94
CA MET A 49 1.18 -15.88 -12.71
C MET A 49 2.29 -16.14 -13.73
N LYS A 50 2.27 -15.39 -14.83
CA LYS A 50 3.41 -15.40 -15.78
C LYS A 50 4.64 -14.81 -15.10
N LEU A 51 5.82 -15.34 -15.43
CA LEU A 51 7.09 -14.95 -14.80
C LEU A 51 7.34 -13.43 -14.88
N GLU A 52 7.12 -12.83 -16.06
CA GLU A 52 7.30 -11.39 -16.26
C GLU A 52 6.43 -10.53 -15.34
N VAL A 53 5.22 -10.98 -15.04
CA VAL A 53 4.29 -10.29 -14.13
C VAL A 53 4.72 -10.48 -12.68
N ALA A 54 5.14 -11.70 -12.33
CA ALA A 54 5.61 -12.02 -10.99
C ALA A 54 6.84 -11.19 -10.59
N LEU A 55 7.77 -10.95 -11.54
CA LEU A 55 8.94 -10.11 -11.32
C LEU A 55 8.55 -8.65 -11.02
N LYS A 56 7.66 -8.07 -11.83
CA LYS A 56 7.15 -6.70 -11.60
C LYS A 56 6.40 -6.56 -10.28
N ILE A 57 5.62 -7.57 -9.90
CA ILE A 57 4.92 -7.60 -8.60
C ILE A 57 5.93 -7.60 -7.46
N LYS A 58 6.99 -8.41 -7.54
CA LYS A 58 8.01 -8.46 -6.51
C LYS A 58 8.67 -7.09 -6.32
N GLU A 59 9.07 -6.43 -7.40
CA GLU A 59 9.65 -5.08 -7.36
C GLU A 59 8.70 -4.07 -6.71
N GLU A 60 7.41 -4.12 -7.04
CA GLU A 60 6.43 -3.19 -6.49
C GLU A 60 6.11 -3.46 -5.01
N VAL A 61 6.03 -4.74 -4.62
CA VAL A 61 5.88 -5.16 -3.23
C VAL A 61 7.06 -4.70 -2.39
N GLU A 62 8.29 -4.82 -2.89
CA GLU A 62 9.49 -4.32 -2.19
C GLU A 62 9.44 -2.79 -1.97
N LYS A 63 8.96 -2.02 -2.95
CA LYS A 63 8.80 -0.57 -2.78
C LYS A 63 7.79 -0.23 -1.68
N GLN A 64 6.62 -0.87 -1.70
CA GLN A 64 5.57 -0.61 -0.71
C GLN A 64 5.95 -1.11 0.69
N TRP A 65 6.68 -2.23 0.76
CA TRP A 65 7.25 -2.73 2.01
C TRP A 65 8.23 -1.72 2.61
N ASN A 66 9.17 -1.20 1.81
CA ASN A 66 10.14 -0.20 2.27
C ASN A 66 9.49 1.14 2.66
N ALA A 67 8.32 1.46 2.11
CA ALA A 67 7.53 2.63 2.51
C ALA A 67 6.69 2.40 3.77
N GLY A 68 6.62 1.16 4.29
CA GLY A 68 5.85 0.82 5.50
C GLY A 68 4.36 0.60 5.26
N PHE A 69 3.92 0.45 4.00
CA PHE A 69 2.50 0.22 3.68
C PHE A 69 2.06 -1.22 3.86
N LEU A 70 3.00 -2.14 3.66
CA LEU A 70 2.76 -3.56 3.81
C LEU A 70 3.36 -4.04 5.13
N ALA A 71 2.62 -4.90 5.80
CA ALA A 71 3.06 -5.61 6.99
C ALA A 71 2.76 -7.11 6.81
N VAL A 72 3.55 -7.95 7.48
CA VAL A 72 3.25 -9.38 7.55
C VAL A 72 2.03 -9.55 8.45
N ALA A 73 1.00 -10.22 7.93
CA ALA A 73 -0.18 -10.60 8.70
C ALA A 73 -0.09 -12.08 9.07
N GLU A 74 -0.36 -12.39 10.33
CA GLU A 74 -0.59 -13.77 10.77
C GLU A 74 -2.07 -14.12 10.50
N TYR A 75 -2.31 -15.12 9.66
CA TYR A 75 -3.67 -15.57 9.38
C TYR A 75 -4.05 -16.67 10.38
N PRO A 76 -5.21 -16.57 11.05
CA PRO A 76 -5.69 -17.66 11.90
C PRO A 76 -5.85 -18.94 11.05
N GLN A 77 -5.30 -20.05 11.54
CA GLN A 77 -5.41 -21.36 10.90
C GLN A 77 -6.88 -21.78 10.76
#